data_AF-A0A364KYC9-F1
#
_entry.id   AF-A0A364KYC9-F1
#
_cell.length_a   1.000
_cell.length_b   1.000
_cell.length_c   1.000
_cell.angle_alpha   90.00
_cell.angle_beta   90.00
_cell.angle_gamma   90.00
#
_symmetry.space_group_name_H-M   'P 1'
#
loop_
_entity.id
_entity.type
_entity.pdbx_description
1 polymer ?
#
loop_
_entity_poly.entity_id
_entity_poly.type
_entity_poly.pdbx_seq_one_letter_code
_entity_poly.pdbx_strand_id
1 'polypeptide(L)'
;MTSRALSTTARQLKQLNWSLHGTTIDVSWLIEQIERSIDEVPGLKARVVSAQVIGNPHPTPNRDDPYHGSVVLLDKDGKRITSAHAYLNGFVKFSKEATFKPVKLPPMPGAPVIPPAGVATGKSGSTFESDQSNSRK
;
A
#
# COMPACT_ATOMS: atom_id res chain seq x y z
N MET A 1 44.41 -0.07 4.59
CA MET A 1 43.08 0.14 3.99
C MET A 1 42.13 -0.84 4.64
N THR A 2 41.16 -0.38 5.42
CA THR A 2 40.24 -1.25 6.15
C THR A 2 38.98 -1.45 5.34
N SER A 3 38.86 -2.62 4.70
CA SER A 3 37.65 -3.01 3.97
C SER A 3 36.50 -3.20 4.95
N ARG A 4 35.51 -2.30 4.94
CA ARG A 4 34.23 -2.50 5.61
C ARG A 4 33.44 -3.55 4.84
N ALA A 5 33.42 -4.77 5.34
CA ALA A 5 32.50 -5.79 4.86
C ALA A 5 31.06 -5.38 5.25
N LEU A 6 30.32 -4.83 4.29
CA LEU A 6 28.87 -4.69 4.40
C LEU A 6 28.25 -6.09 4.30
N SER A 7 28.18 -6.79 5.44
CA SER A 7 27.41 -8.02 5.57
C SER A 7 25.93 -7.68 5.46
N THR A 8 25.41 -7.71 4.24
CA THR A 8 23.97 -7.73 3.98
C THR A 8 23.51 -9.15 4.26
N THR A 9 23.15 -9.43 5.52
CA THR A 9 22.45 -10.67 5.84
C THR A 9 21.11 -10.60 5.09
N ALA A 10 20.98 -11.37 4.01
CA ALA A 10 19.70 -11.55 3.35
C ALA A 10 18.73 -12.15 4.38
N ARG A 11 17.88 -11.31 4.98
CA ARG A 11 16.83 -11.80 5.87
C ARG A 11 15.84 -12.59 5.02
N GLN A 12 15.71 -13.88 5.32
CA GLN A 12 14.68 -14.72 4.73
C GLN A 12 13.32 -14.17 5.18
N LEU A 13 12.59 -13.58 4.23
CA LEU A 13 11.24 -13.08 4.47
C LEU A 13 10.34 -14.25 4.88
N LYS A 14 9.48 -14.00 5.87
CA LYS A 14 8.46 -14.98 6.21
C LYS A 14 7.43 -15.01 5.08
N GLN A 15 7.48 -16.06 4.26
CA GLN A 15 6.46 -16.30 3.24
C GLN A 15 5.14 -16.66 3.91
N LEU A 16 4.20 -15.71 3.91
CA LEU A 16 2.85 -15.95 4.39
C LEU A 16 2.00 -16.64 3.31
N ASN A 17 0.96 -17.36 3.73
CA ASN A 17 -0.05 -17.81 2.78
C ASN A 17 -0.95 -16.63 2.41
N TRP A 18 -0.86 -16.16 1.18
CA TRP A 18 -1.60 -14.99 0.70
C TRP A 18 -2.87 -15.38 -0.04
N SER A 19 -3.92 -14.58 0.14
CA SER A 19 -5.14 -14.62 -0.67
C SER A 19 -5.53 -13.22 -1.10
N LEU A 20 -6.13 -13.11 -2.29
CA LEU A 20 -6.52 -11.85 -2.91
C LEU A 20 -8.04 -11.77 -2.94
N HIS A 21 -8.62 -10.77 -2.26
CA HIS A 21 -10.06 -10.61 -2.15
C HIS A 21 -10.51 -9.37 -2.92
N GLY A 22 -10.94 -9.57 -4.17
CA GLY A 22 -11.35 -8.47 -5.05
C GLY A 22 -10.19 -7.61 -5.57
N THR A 23 -8.96 -8.11 -5.45
CA THR A 23 -7.77 -7.48 -6.06
C THR A 23 -7.65 -7.91 -7.52
N THR A 24 -7.53 -6.94 -8.42
CA THR A 24 -7.46 -7.14 -9.88
C THR A 24 -6.18 -6.58 -10.50
N ILE A 25 -5.30 -5.99 -9.70
CA ILE A 25 -4.02 -5.43 -10.13
C ILE A 25 -2.85 -6.16 -9.46
N ASP A 26 -1.64 -6.04 -10.01
CA ASP A 26 -0.45 -6.53 -9.31
C ASP A 26 -0.22 -5.74 -8.02
N VAL A 27 -0.07 -6.49 -6.92
CA VAL A 27 0.13 -5.97 -5.56
C VAL A 27 1.35 -6.59 -4.90
N SER A 28 2.30 -7.09 -5.70
CA SER A 28 3.55 -7.68 -5.19
C SER A 28 4.30 -6.74 -4.24
N TRP A 29 4.32 -5.43 -4.55
CA TRP A 29 4.89 -4.41 -3.67
C TRP A 29 4.26 -4.37 -2.27
N LEU A 30 2.94 -4.56 -2.18
CA LEU A 30 2.19 -4.52 -0.93
C LEU A 30 2.50 -5.76 -0.10
N ILE A 31 2.48 -6.92 -0.74
CA ILE A 31 2.80 -8.21 -0.12
C ILE A 31 4.21 -8.16 0.49
N GLU A 32 5.21 -7.77 -0.30
CA GLU A 32 6.60 -7.69 0.15
C GLU A 32 6.78 -6.64 1.27
N GLN A 33 6.13 -5.49 1.16
CA GLN A 33 6.18 -4.45 2.19
C GLN A 33 5.64 -4.98 3.52
N ILE A 34 4.52 -5.70 3.50
CA ILE A 34 3.90 -6.27 4.71
C ILE A 34 4.79 -7.36 5.31
N GLU A 35 5.31 -8.28 4.51
CA GLU A 35 6.19 -9.35 5.02
C GLU A 35 7.43 -8.77 5.71
N ARG A 36 8.06 -7.75 5.12
CA ARG A 36 9.18 -7.03 5.74
C ARG A 36 8.77 -6.34 7.04
N SER A 37 7.59 -5.72 7.06
CA SER A 37 7.14 -4.94 8.21
C SER A 37 6.75 -5.82 9.40
N ILE A 38 6.22 -7.03 9.16
CA ILE A 38 5.87 -7.99 10.22
C ILE A 38 7.11 -8.44 11.00
N ASP A 39 8.26 -8.56 10.33
CA ASP A 39 9.53 -8.94 10.95
C ASP A 39 10.04 -7.90 11.95
N GLU A 40 9.63 -6.64 11.81
CA GLU A 40 10.02 -5.53 12.69
C GLU A 40 9.06 -5.33 13.86
N VAL A 41 7.94 -6.06 13.92
CA VAL A 41 6.95 -5.95 15.00
C VAL A 41 7.11 -7.09 16.02
N PRO A 42 7.53 -6.80 17.26
CA PRO A 42 7.71 -7.81 18.29
C PRO A 42 6.46 -8.67 18.48
N GLY A 43 6.65 -10.00 18.43
CA GLY A 43 5.58 -10.99 18.64
C GLY A 43 4.57 -11.12 17.49
N LEU A 44 4.57 -10.25 16.48
CA LEU A 44 3.64 -10.37 15.34
C LEU A 44 4.08 -11.48 14.39
N LYS A 45 5.37 -11.51 14.01
CA LYS A 45 5.95 -12.54 13.12
C LYS A 45 5.64 -13.96 13.57
N ALA A 46 5.69 -14.25 14.86
CA ALA A 46 5.43 -15.59 15.38
C ALA A 46 3.95 -16.02 15.25
N ARG A 47 3.03 -15.07 15.19
CA ARG A 47 1.58 -15.31 15.25
C ARG A 47 0.92 -15.36 13.87
N VAL A 48 1.38 -14.54 12.94
CA VAL A 48 0.77 -14.42 11.61
C VAL A 48 1.24 -15.57 10.72
N VAL A 49 0.33 -16.32 10.11
CA VAL A 49 0.70 -17.41 9.17
C VAL A 49 0.07 -17.24 7.78
N SER A 50 -0.98 -16.44 7.68
CA SER A 50 -1.63 -16.10 6.43
C SER A 50 -2.06 -14.64 6.43
N ALA A 51 -2.27 -14.10 5.23
CA ALA A 51 -2.71 -12.73 5.03
C ALA A 51 -3.66 -12.64 3.83
N GLN A 52 -4.53 -11.64 3.87
CA GLN A 52 -5.48 -11.35 2.80
C GLN A 52 -5.27 -9.91 2.33
N VAL A 53 -5.14 -9.70 1.03
CA VAL A 53 -5.25 -8.37 0.43
C VAL A 53 -6.73 -8.07 0.20
N ILE A 54 -7.18 -6.89 0.63
CA ILE A 54 -8.59 -6.49 0.54
C ILE A 54 -8.73 -5.41 -0.54
N GLY A 55 -9.30 -5.80 -1.67
CA GLY A 55 -9.53 -4.93 -2.82
C GLY A 55 -8.25 -4.47 -3.50
N ASN A 56 -8.40 -3.50 -4.41
CA ASN A 56 -7.27 -2.78 -4.98
C ASN A 56 -6.81 -1.67 -4.01
N PRO A 57 -5.51 -1.38 -3.93
CA PRO A 57 -5.01 -0.19 -3.27
C PRO A 57 -5.68 1.09 -3.80
N HIS A 58 -6.02 2.01 -2.91
CA HIS A 58 -6.78 3.22 -3.24
C HIS A 58 -6.53 4.34 -2.20
N PRO A 59 -6.81 5.61 -2.52
CA PRO A 59 -6.85 6.68 -1.53
C PRO A 59 -8.23 6.73 -0.85
N THR A 60 -8.31 7.27 0.37
CA THR A 60 -9.58 7.66 1.01
C THR A 60 -9.55 9.16 1.32
N PRO A 61 -9.89 10.04 0.34
CA PRO A 61 -9.74 11.49 0.47
C PRO A 61 -10.53 12.10 1.64
N ASN A 62 -11.74 11.58 1.90
CA ASN A 62 -12.60 12.07 3.00
C ASN A 62 -12.04 11.79 4.40
N ARG A 63 -10.89 11.12 4.50
CA ARG A 63 -10.21 10.77 5.76
C ARG A 63 -8.75 11.21 5.78
N ASP A 64 -8.32 12.03 4.81
CA ASP A 64 -6.92 12.41 4.61
C ASP A 64 -5.98 11.18 4.58
N ASP A 65 -6.49 10.03 4.12
CA ASP A 65 -5.75 8.76 4.06
C ASP A 65 -5.24 8.58 2.61
N PRO A 66 -3.94 8.77 2.36
CA PRO A 66 -3.39 8.71 1.00
C PRO A 66 -3.46 7.30 0.44
N TYR A 67 -3.00 7.14 -0.81
CA TYR A 67 -3.02 5.84 -1.49
C TYR A 67 -2.34 4.74 -0.66
N HIS A 68 -3.10 3.69 -0.35
CA HIS A 68 -2.64 2.58 0.48
C HIS A 68 -3.24 1.25 0.03
N GLY A 69 -2.54 0.17 0.34
CA GLY A 69 -3.06 -1.20 0.26
C GLY A 69 -3.56 -1.66 1.62
N SER A 70 -4.71 -2.34 1.64
CA SER A 70 -5.33 -2.87 2.86
C SER A 70 -5.09 -4.37 2.97
N VAL A 71 -4.63 -4.83 4.14
CA VAL A 71 -4.43 -6.26 4.43
C VAL A 71 -5.03 -6.70 5.75
N VAL A 72 -5.45 -7.96 5.84
CA VAL A 72 -5.82 -8.64 7.08
C VAL A 72 -4.78 -9.69 7.40
N LEU A 73 -4.26 -9.69 8.63
CA LEU A 73 -3.27 -10.65 9.11
C LEU A 73 -3.94 -11.69 10.03
N LEU A 74 -3.72 -12.96 9.74
CA LEU A 74 -4.44 -14.08 10.36
C LEU A 74 -3.49 -15.04 11.08
N ASP A 75 -3.98 -15.62 12.17
CA ASP A 75 -3.32 -16.75 12.82
C ASP A 75 -3.63 -18.09 12.11
N LYS A 76 -3.08 -19.17 12.67
CA LYS A 76 -3.23 -20.54 12.15
C LYS A 76 -4.67 -21.05 12.11
N ASP A 77 -5.55 -20.47 12.91
CA ASP A 77 -6.96 -20.86 13.00
C ASP A 77 -7.82 -19.98 12.06
N GLY A 78 -7.17 -19.13 11.24
CA GLY A 78 -7.84 -18.18 10.35
C GLY A 78 -8.44 -16.97 11.07
N LYS A 79 -8.11 -16.76 12.35
CA LYS A 79 -8.63 -15.64 13.13
C LYS A 79 -7.79 -14.40 12.92
N ARG A 80 -8.46 -13.25 12.79
CA ARG A 80 -7.82 -11.94 12.61
C ARG A 80 -7.00 -11.53 13.84
N ILE A 81 -5.70 -11.40 13.64
CA ILE A 81 -4.78 -10.80 14.62
C ILE A 81 -4.92 -9.27 14.58
N THR A 82 -4.75 -8.67 13.40
CA THR A 82 -4.90 -7.22 13.10
C THR A 82 -5.16 -7.04 11.60
N SER A 83 -5.56 -5.84 11.17
CA SER A 83 -5.33 -5.40 9.79
C SER A 83 -4.17 -4.40 9.73
N ALA A 84 -3.72 -4.09 8.52
CA ALA A 84 -2.76 -3.02 8.27
C ALA A 84 -3.07 -2.28 6.97
N HIS A 85 -2.70 -0.99 6.93
CA HIS A 85 -2.56 -0.21 5.71
C HIS A 85 -1.07 -0.06 5.41
N ALA A 86 -0.64 -0.41 4.19
CA ALA A 86 0.70 -0.12 3.72
C ALA A 86 0.66 0.99 2.67
N TYR A 87 1.57 1.94 2.82
CA TYR A 87 1.66 3.13 1.99
C TYR A 87 2.86 3.03 1.05
N LEU A 88 2.78 3.71 -0.09
CA LEU A 88 3.84 3.70 -1.12
C LEU A 88 5.19 4.16 -0.60
N ASN A 89 5.20 4.99 0.44
CA ASN A 89 6.42 5.48 1.08
C ASN A 89 7.05 4.46 2.04
N GLY A 90 6.55 3.22 2.12
CA GLY A 90 7.05 2.16 3.03
C GLY A 90 6.59 2.30 4.48
N PHE A 91 5.65 3.21 4.78
CA PHE A 91 4.98 3.24 6.07
C PHE A 91 3.91 2.14 6.14
N VAL A 92 3.79 1.47 7.29
CA VAL A 92 2.76 0.46 7.55
C VAL A 92 2.10 0.79 8.89
N LYS A 93 0.79 0.96 8.86
CA LYS A 93 -0.05 1.30 10.01
C LYS A 93 -0.95 0.13 10.34
N PHE A 94 -0.86 -0.41 11.55
CA PHE A 94 -1.70 -1.51 12.01
C PHE A 94 -2.97 -0.99 12.68
N SER A 95 -4.10 -1.67 12.52
CA SER A 95 -5.37 -1.26 13.16
C SER A 95 -5.35 -1.32 14.69
N LYS A 96 -4.49 -2.17 15.28
CA LYS A 96 -4.34 -2.32 16.73
C LYS A 96 -3.07 -1.62 17.20
N GLU A 97 -2.98 -0.31 17.01
CA GLU A 97 -1.77 0.49 17.26
C GLU A 97 -1.24 0.40 18.69
N ALA A 98 -2.13 0.25 19.67
CA ALA A 98 -1.75 0.06 21.08
C ALA A 98 -0.95 -1.23 21.32
N THR A 99 -1.10 -2.23 20.44
CA THR A 99 -0.40 -3.52 20.53
C THR A 99 0.73 -3.63 19.50
N PHE A 100 0.50 -3.13 18.28
CA PHE A 100 1.42 -3.23 17.16
C PHE A 100 1.78 -1.84 16.68
N LYS A 101 2.99 -1.38 17.02
CA LYS A 101 3.48 -0.06 16.62
C LYS A 101 3.56 0.03 15.09
N PRO A 102 3.25 1.19 14.50
CA PRO A 102 3.49 1.43 13.08
C PRO A 102 4.97 1.25 12.74
N VAL A 103 5.24 0.80 11.51
CA VAL A 103 6.59 0.53 11.01
C VAL A 103 6.88 1.45 9.83
N LYS A 104 8.11 1.96 9.76
CA LYS A 104 8.61 2.74 8.62
C LYS A 104 9.84 2.04 8.05
N LEU A 105 9.71 1.52 6.84
CA LEU A 105 10.80 0.93 6.07
C LEU A 105 11.01 1.70 4.76
N PRO A 106 12.12 1.46 4.05
CA PRO A 106 12.29 1.97 2.69
C PRO A 106 11.14 1.52 1.78
N PRO A 107 10.68 2.37 0.85
CA PRO A 107 9.70 2.00 -0.17
C PRO A 107 10.12 0.76 -0.96
N MET A 108 9.15 -0.06 -1.37
CA MET A 108 9.41 -1.19 -2.26
C MET A 108 9.73 -0.69 -3.68
N PRO A 109 10.81 -1.18 -4.33
CA PRO A 109 11.20 -0.73 -5.68
C PRO A 109 10.12 -0.89 -6.76
N GLY A 110 9.19 -1.84 -6.59
CA GLY A 110 8.05 -2.06 -7.48
C GLY A 110 6.75 -1.34 -7.07
N ALA A 111 6.78 -0.50 -6.03
CA ALA A 111 5.60 0.27 -5.64
C ALA A 111 5.25 1.31 -6.74
N PRO A 112 3.96 1.51 -7.06
CA PRO A 112 3.59 2.47 -8.08
C PRO A 112 3.99 3.88 -7.66
N VAL A 113 4.53 4.64 -8.62
CA VAL A 113 4.76 6.08 -8.45
C VAL A 113 3.47 6.78 -8.81
N ILE A 114 2.69 7.15 -7.79
CA ILE A 114 1.44 7.88 -7.99
C ILE A 114 1.74 9.36 -7.78
N PRO A 115 1.47 10.25 -8.76
CA PRO A 115 1.58 11.68 -8.53
C PRO A 115 0.65 12.09 -7.38
N PRO A 116 1.04 13.08 -6.54
CA PRO A 116 0.24 13.47 -5.39
C PRO A 116 -1.20 13.76 -5.82
N ALA A 117 -2.17 13.17 -5.11
CA ALA A 117 -3.59 13.44 -5.29
C ALA A 117 -3.82 14.94 -5.01
N GLY A 118 -3.81 15.74 -6.08
CA GLY A 118 -3.73 17.19 -6.00
C GLY A 118 -3.53 17.92 -7.33
N VAL A 119 -3.26 17.23 -8.44
CA VAL A 119 -3.41 17.83 -9.78
C VAL A 119 -4.71 17.30 -10.39
N ALA A 120 -5.78 18.07 -10.20
CA ALA A 120 -6.96 17.97 -11.05
C ALA A 120 -6.57 18.34 -12.49
N THR A 121 -6.12 17.38 -13.30
CA THR A 121 -6.14 17.54 -14.76
C THR A 121 -7.57 17.37 -15.23
N GLY A 122 -8.32 18.47 -15.24
CA GLY A 122 -9.69 18.43 -15.76
C GLY A 122 -10.55 19.65 -15.48
N LYS A 123 -10.02 20.88 -15.53
CA LYS A 123 -10.87 22.01 -15.94
C LYS A 123 -10.95 21.96 -17.46
N SER A 124 -11.74 21.04 -18.01
CA SER A 124 -12.24 21.20 -19.38
C SER A 124 -13.19 22.38 -19.35
N GLY A 125 -12.65 23.57 -19.60
CA GLY A 125 -13.45 24.68 -20.07
C GLY A 125 -14.09 24.22 -21.37
N SER A 126 -15.36 23.82 -21.33
CA SER A 126 -16.18 23.73 -22.52
C SER A 126 -16.48 25.15 -22.98
N THR A 127 -15.53 25.75 -23.69
CA THR A 127 -15.87 26.80 -24.66
C THR A 127 -16.58 26.06 -25.79
N PHE A 128 -17.89 25.92 -25.68
CA PHE A 128 -18.70 25.73 -26.87
C PHE A 128 -18.67 27.06 -27.62
N GLU A 129 -17.78 27.16 -28.61
CA GLU A 129 -17.96 28.07 -29.72
C GLU A 129 -19.33 27.74 -30.35
N SER A 130 -20.31 28.59 -30.06
CA SER A 130 -21.54 28.62 -30.84
C SER A 130 -21.25 29.47 -32.07
N ASP A 131 -20.95 28.78 -33.15
CA ASP A 131 -20.97 29.26 -34.53
C ASP A 131 -22.34 29.89 -34.81
N GLN A 132 -22.43 31.21 -34.68
CA GLN A 132 -23.56 31.97 -35.22
C GLN A 132 -23.24 32.36 -36.67
N SER A 133 -23.50 31.40 -37.55
CA SER A 133 -23.76 31.64 -38.96
C SER A 133 -24.89 32.67 -39.10
N ASN A 134 -24.56 33.90 -39.49
CA ASN A 134 -25.55 34.89 -39.93
C ASN A 134 -25.41 35.09 -41.44
N SER A 135 -26.15 34.27 -42.20
CA SER A 135 -26.34 34.47 -43.63
C SER A 135 -27.56 35.38 -43.88
N ARG A 136 -27.25 36.58 -44.39
CA ARG A 136 -28.02 37.47 -45.27
C ARG A 136 -29.47 37.10 -45.61
N LYS A 137 -30.36 38.08 -45.46
CA LYS A 137 -30.96 38.78 -46.63
C LYS A 137 -31.51 40.15 -46.25
#